data_AF-A0A1I0DF22-F1
#
_entry.id   AF-A0A1I0DF22-F1
#
_cell.length_a   1.000
_cell.length_b   1.000
_cell.length_c   1.000
_cell.angle_alpha   90.00
_cell.angle_beta   90.00
_cell.angle_gamma   90.00
#
_symmetry.space_group_name_H-M   'P 1'
#
loop_
_entity.id
_entity.type
_entity.pdbx_description
1 polymer ?
#
loop_
_entity_poly.entity_id
_entity_poly.type
_entity_poly.pdbx_seq_one_letter_code
_entity_poly.pdbx_strand_id
1 'polypeptide(L)'
;MKVIKDSVHDHIQVDGVARDLLDTPEIQRLRNIRQLGTVSLVYPSANHTRFEHSLGVYHLACEALEHLAIEGRQAERVRAAALLHDVGHGPFSHNLESLTHRRTGRYHDDVHGLLTDGTVGEVLREHDLDPDRVADLVAGEGRFGQVVSGELDVDRMDYLVRDAHHTGVPYGTIDHGRLVRELTFVDGELVLDEGNVQTAESLLVARALMNPTVYNHSVARISKAMLRRAAEGLLDAPDTDVDAATLQRMDDHDLIVALRSCERTATLSRRLDRRDLFKRAVWAEIDDVPGGIIESDHETIRDLEREISDRAEVDPANVILDVPSRPSMTESTTRVMVNGEIRRLGQQSPLVAALRAGQYSQWRLGVYSPPDLRERVGRAAVDVLGLDIDGALVSEVRDGLDATLDQFVD
;
A
#
# COMPACT_ATOMS: atom_id res chain seq x y z
N MET A 1 32.15 1.05 -0.64
CA MET A 1 31.31 1.77 0.32
C MET A 1 30.95 3.14 -0.25
N LYS A 2 29.66 3.45 -0.30
CA LYS A 2 29.07 4.74 -0.72
C LYS A 2 28.18 5.20 0.43
N VAL A 3 28.27 6.47 0.83
CA VAL A 3 27.41 7.04 1.87
C VAL A 3 26.39 7.93 1.20
N ILE A 4 25.11 7.68 1.47
CA ILE A 4 23.98 8.41 0.89
C ILE A 4 23.27 9.13 2.03
N LYS A 5 23.03 10.43 1.85
CA LYS A 5 22.21 11.22 2.78
C LYS A 5 20.74 10.84 2.59
N ASP A 6 20.08 10.48 3.68
CA ASP A 6 18.65 10.21 3.75
C ASP A 6 17.97 11.17 4.74
N SER A 7 16.73 11.54 4.47
CA SER A 7 15.98 12.48 5.32
C SER A 7 15.40 11.84 6.57
N VAL A 8 15.22 10.51 6.57
CA VAL A 8 14.63 9.73 7.66
C VAL A 8 15.72 9.11 8.53
N HIS A 9 16.66 8.42 7.89
CA HIS A 9 17.71 7.61 8.54
C HIS A 9 19.08 8.29 8.59
N ASP A 10 19.14 9.58 8.27
CA ASP A 10 20.35 10.41 8.25
C ASP A 10 21.40 9.98 7.20
N HIS A 11 22.22 8.96 7.47
CA HIS A 11 23.28 8.50 6.56
C HIS A 11 23.22 6.99 6.34
N ILE A 12 22.92 6.59 5.11
CA ILE A 12 22.85 5.19 4.70
C ILE A 12 24.16 4.79 4.04
N GLN A 13 24.85 3.81 4.63
CA GLN A 13 26.08 3.23 4.08
C GLN A 13 25.73 2.03 3.21
N VAL A 14 26.14 2.08 1.94
CA VAL A 14 25.89 1.02 0.96
C VAL A 14 27.20 0.42 0.47
N ASP A 15 27.34 -0.90 0.54
CA ASP A 15 28.52 -1.65 0.13
C ASP A 15 28.18 -3.02 -0.51
N GLY A 16 29.22 -3.77 -0.90
CA GLY A 16 29.10 -5.10 -1.49
C GLY A 16 28.09 -5.19 -2.63
N VAL A 17 27.29 -6.26 -2.61
CA VAL A 17 26.21 -6.53 -3.58
C VAL A 17 25.20 -5.40 -3.66
N ALA A 18 24.86 -4.77 -2.53
CA ALA A 18 23.86 -3.69 -2.50
C ALA A 18 24.34 -2.45 -3.26
N ARG A 19 25.64 -2.15 -3.23
CA ARG A 19 26.21 -1.04 -3.99
C ARG A 19 26.08 -1.27 -5.49
N ASP A 20 26.38 -2.49 -5.94
CA ASP A 20 26.39 -2.81 -7.36
C ASP A 20 24.95 -2.96 -7.90
N LEU A 21 24.04 -3.52 -7.09
CA LEU A 21 22.60 -3.54 -7.38
C LEU A 21 22.01 -2.14 -7.49
N LEU A 22 22.48 -1.19 -6.67
CA LEU A 22 21.97 0.17 -6.69
C LEU A 22 22.12 0.84 -8.06
N ASP A 23 23.17 0.50 -8.81
CA ASP A 23 23.46 1.11 -10.11
C ASP A 23 22.73 0.40 -11.28
N THR A 24 21.96 -0.66 -11.01
CA THR A 24 21.14 -1.34 -12.02
C THR A 24 20.00 -0.45 -12.53
N PRO A 25 19.65 -0.50 -13.83
CA PRO A 25 18.50 0.23 -14.37
C PRO A 25 17.18 -0.06 -13.65
N GLU A 26 17.01 -1.30 -13.17
CA GLU A 26 15.80 -1.75 -12.50
C GLU A 26 15.59 -1.05 -11.16
N ILE A 27 16.66 -0.88 -10.36
CA ILE A 27 16.63 -0.09 -9.14
C ILE A 27 16.57 1.42 -9.45
N GLN A 28 17.34 1.91 -10.43
CA GLN A 28 17.31 3.34 -10.78
C GLN A 28 15.93 3.81 -11.27
N ARG A 29 15.14 2.94 -11.93
CA ARG A 29 13.75 3.23 -12.33
C ARG A 29 12.87 3.61 -11.14
N LEU A 30 13.13 3.04 -9.95
CA LEU A 30 12.34 3.34 -8.74
C LEU A 30 12.41 4.82 -8.33
N ARG A 31 13.40 5.60 -8.82
CA ARG A 31 13.46 7.06 -8.63
C ARG A 31 12.30 7.81 -9.30
N ASN A 32 11.66 7.18 -10.27
CA ASN A 32 10.57 7.75 -11.03
C ASN A 32 9.21 7.14 -10.67
N ILE A 33 9.15 6.37 -9.57
CA ILE A 33 7.92 5.77 -9.06
C ILE A 33 7.69 6.33 -7.66
N ARG A 34 6.62 7.12 -7.50
CA ARG A 34 6.26 7.70 -6.19
C ARG A 34 5.78 6.63 -5.23
N GLN A 35 6.29 6.63 -3.99
CA GLN A 35 5.87 5.68 -2.94
C GLN A 35 4.35 5.69 -2.74
N LEU A 36 3.78 6.89 -2.55
CA LEU A 36 2.35 7.06 -2.25
C LEU A 36 1.49 7.44 -3.46
N GLY A 37 2.03 7.33 -4.68
CA GLY A 37 1.32 7.60 -5.93
C GLY A 37 0.50 8.90 -5.90
N THR A 38 -0.83 8.78 -5.98
CA THR A 38 -1.74 9.94 -6.05
C THR A 38 -1.97 10.67 -4.72
N VAL A 39 -1.47 10.16 -3.59
CA VAL A 39 -1.55 10.83 -2.28
C VAL A 39 -0.88 12.20 -2.29
N SER A 40 0.10 12.42 -3.17
CA SER A 40 0.71 13.73 -3.43
C SER A 40 -0.30 14.83 -3.81
N LEU A 41 -1.47 14.46 -4.35
CA LEU A 41 -2.57 15.40 -4.61
C LEU A 41 -3.27 15.84 -3.33
N VAL A 42 -3.09 15.15 -2.21
CA VAL A 42 -3.58 15.53 -0.88
C VAL A 42 -2.48 16.20 -0.07
N TYR A 43 -1.30 15.58 -0.05
CA TYR A 43 -0.13 16.00 0.70
C TYR A 43 0.98 16.41 -0.27
N PRO A 44 1.12 17.70 -0.62
CA PRO A 44 2.03 18.15 -1.69
C PRO A 44 3.50 17.81 -1.46
N SER A 45 3.91 17.53 -0.22
CA SER A 45 5.28 17.14 0.14
C SER A 45 5.55 15.64 0.02
N ALA A 46 4.52 14.80 -0.16
CA ALA A 46 4.62 13.35 -0.33
C ALA A 46 5.13 12.97 -1.74
N ASN A 47 6.35 13.40 -2.06
CA ASN A 47 7.01 13.18 -3.35
C ASN A 47 8.13 12.13 -3.28
N HIS A 48 8.31 11.51 -2.12
CA HIS A 48 9.29 10.44 -1.95
C HIS A 48 8.99 9.27 -2.87
N THR A 49 10.07 8.59 -3.24
CA THR A 49 10.06 7.55 -4.28
C THR A 49 10.27 6.17 -3.69
N ARG A 50 10.02 5.12 -4.47
CA ARG A 50 10.36 3.76 -4.04
C ARG A 50 11.86 3.57 -3.87
N PHE A 51 12.69 4.32 -4.60
CA PHE A 51 14.14 4.22 -4.50
C PHE A 51 14.68 4.57 -3.09
N GLU A 52 14.24 5.68 -2.52
CA GLU A 52 14.66 6.10 -1.17
C GLU A 52 14.05 5.20 -0.07
N HIS A 53 12.85 4.68 -0.31
CA HIS A 53 12.26 3.64 0.54
C HIS A 53 13.10 2.35 0.52
N SER A 54 13.43 1.80 -0.64
CA SER A 54 14.30 0.61 -0.76
C SER A 54 15.67 0.80 -0.09
N LEU A 55 16.25 2.00 -0.14
CA LEU A 55 17.47 2.33 0.61
C LEU A 55 17.26 2.28 2.13
N GLY A 56 16.15 2.82 2.61
CA GLY A 56 15.80 2.79 4.02
C GLY A 56 15.49 1.40 4.54
N VAL A 57 14.77 0.59 3.77
CA VAL A 57 14.53 -0.84 4.08
C VAL A 57 15.85 -1.60 4.13
N TYR A 58 16.76 -1.39 3.17
CA TYR A 58 18.12 -1.93 3.22
C TYR A 58 18.89 -1.49 4.48
N HIS A 59 18.79 -0.22 4.87
CA HIS A 59 19.46 0.30 6.06
C HIS A 59 18.98 -0.40 7.34
N LEU A 60 17.67 -0.47 7.53
CA LEU A 60 17.07 -1.15 8.69
C LEU A 60 17.33 -2.65 8.67
N ALA A 61 17.39 -3.28 7.49
CA ALA A 61 17.80 -4.68 7.36
C ALA A 61 19.26 -4.89 7.82
N CYS A 62 20.18 -3.97 7.50
CA CYS A 62 21.56 -4.03 7.98
C CYS A 62 21.63 -3.95 9.51
N GLU A 63 20.91 -3.03 10.13
CA GLU A 63 20.83 -2.91 11.59
C GLU A 63 20.23 -4.18 12.24
N ALA A 64 19.16 -4.72 11.65
CA ALA A 64 18.55 -5.96 12.12
C ALA A 64 19.53 -7.14 12.07
N LEU A 65 20.25 -7.30 10.95
CA LEU A 65 21.23 -8.38 10.78
C LEU A 65 22.38 -8.27 11.78
N GLU A 66 22.85 -7.05 12.07
CA GLU A 66 23.89 -6.81 13.09
C GLU A 66 23.41 -7.23 14.48
N HIS A 67 22.21 -6.80 14.89
CA HIS A 67 21.66 -7.15 16.20
C HIS A 67 21.34 -8.65 16.33
N LEU A 68 20.87 -9.28 15.26
CA LEU A 68 20.62 -10.71 15.19
C LEU A 68 21.89 -11.55 15.05
N ALA A 69 23.07 -10.92 14.93
CA ALA A 69 24.36 -11.56 14.68
C ALA A 69 24.35 -12.48 13.46
N ILE A 70 23.68 -12.06 12.38
CA ILE A 70 23.60 -12.79 11.11
C ILE A 70 24.67 -12.22 10.17
N GLU A 71 25.60 -13.07 9.75
CA GLU A 71 26.75 -12.69 8.93
C GLU A 71 26.90 -13.55 7.66
N GLY A 72 27.89 -13.20 6.84
CA GLY A 72 28.28 -13.92 5.64
C GLY A 72 27.20 -13.93 4.56
N ARG A 73 27.18 -15.00 3.75
CA ARG A 73 26.34 -15.07 2.54
C ARG A 73 24.84 -14.95 2.83
N GLN A 74 24.37 -15.37 4.01
CA GLN A 74 22.95 -15.19 4.35
C GLN A 74 22.62 -13.72 4.61
N ALA A 75 23.49 -12.97 5.29
CA ALA A 75 23.32 -11.54 5.47
C ALA A 75 23.34 -10.79 4.13
N GLU A 76 24.23 -11.17 3.21
CA GLU A 76 24.29 -10.60 1.86
C GLU A 76 23.00 -10.83 1.06
N ARG A 77 22.39 -12.03 1.17
CA ARG A 77 21.09 -12.31 0.54
C ARG A 77 19.96 -11.47 1.11
N VAL A 78 19.89 -11.33 2.44
CA VAL A 78 18.85 -10.50 3.09
C VAL A 78 19.03 -9.03 2.70
N ARG A 79 20.27 -8.53 2.65
CA ARG A 79 20.58 -7.17 2.18
C ARG A 79 20.14 -6.95 0.73
N ALA A 80 20.44 -7.90 -0.15
CA ALA A 80 20.00 -7.85 -1.55
C ALA A 80 18.46 -7.87 -1.64
N ALA A 81 17.80 -8.78 -0.91
CA ALA A 81 16.34 -8.88 -0.87
C ALA A 81 15.69 -7.59 -0.34
N ALA A 82 16.21 -7.01 0.75
CA ALA A 82 15.73 -5.76 1.31
C ALA A 82 15.84 -4.58 0.32
N LEU A 83 16.93 -4.49 -0.44
CA LEU A 83 17.08 -3.46 -1.47
C LEU A 83 16.16 -3.71 -2.68
N LEU A 84 15.90 -4.97 -3.02
CA LEU A 84 15.16 -5.37 -4.22
C LEU A 84 13.66 -5.59 -3.98
N HIS A 85 13.16 -5.56 -2.74
CA HIS A 85 11.79 -5.96 -2.40
C HIS A 85 10.72 -5.23 -3.24
N ASP A 86 11.03 -3.99 -3.61
CA ASP A 86 10.14 -3.08 -4.31
C ASP A 86 10.38 -3.01 -5.83
N VAL A 87 11.33 -3.79 -6.37
CA VAL A 87 11.77 -3.70 -7.78
C VAL A 87 10.69 -4.11 -8.79
N GLY A 88 9.69 -4.87 -8.35
CA GLY A 88 8.55 -5.27 -9.16
C GLY A 88 7.42 -4.24 -9.24
N HIS A 89 7.49 -3.13 -8.49
CA HIS A 89 6.48 -2.09 -8.59
C HIS A 89 6.48 -1.39 -9.95
N GLY A 90 5.26 -1.20 -10.45
CA GLY A 90 4.94 -0.36 -11.59
C GLY A 90 4.54 1.07 -11.18
N PRO A 91 4.01 1.86 -12.12
CA PRO A 91 3.73 3.27 -11.93
C PRO A 91 2.60 3.50 -10.92
N PHE A 92 2.76 4.55 -10.10
CA PHE A 92 1.89 4.89 -8.99
C PHE A 92 1.68 3.72 -7.99
N SER A 93 2.67 2.84 -7.84
CA SER A 93 2.71 1.92 -6.71
C SER A 93 1.46 1.00 -6.64
N HIS A 94 0.92 0.74 -5.46
CA HIS A 94 -0.29 -0.08 -5.28
C HIS A 94 -1.57 0.56 -5.87
N ASN A 95 -1.52 1.78 -6.43
CA ASN A 95 -2.70 2.36 -7.07
C ASN A 95 -3.17 1.51 -8.25
N LEU A 96 -2.28 0.83 -8.98
CA LEU A 96 -2.66 0.06 -10.19
C LEU A 96 -2.52 -1.45 -10.05
N GLU A 97 -1.95 -1.92 -8.95
CA GLU A 97 -1.62 -3.33 -8.75
C GLU A 97 -2.81 -4.29 -8.95
N SER A 98 -3.99 -3.98 -8.38
CA SER A 98 -5.17 -4.83 -8.56
C SER A 98 -5.60 -4.95 -10.02
N LEU A 99 -5.37 -3.91 -10.83
CA LEU A 99 -5.68 -3.93 -12.26
C LEU A 99 -4.68 -4.80 -13.02
N THR A 100 -3.38 -4.66 -12.74
CA THR A 100 -2.35 -5.46 -13.40
C THR A 100 -2.45 -6.93 -12.99
N HIS A 101 -2.64 -7.22 -11.70
CA HIS A 101 -2.77 -8.59 -11.18
C HIS A 101 -3.94 -9.34 -11.84
N ARG A 102 -5.11 -8.71 -12.04
CA ARG A 102 -6.23 -9.35 -12.75
C ARG A 102 -5.91 -9.79 -14.18
N ARG A 103 -4.93 -9.16 -14.83
CA ARG A 103 -4.56 -9.47 -16.22
C ARG A 103 -3.29 -10.32 -16.33
N THR A 104 -2.36 -10.21 -15.40
CA THR A 104 -1.07 -10.92 -15.44
C THR A 104 -0.97 -12.07 -14.42
N GLY A 105 -1.82 -12.07 -13.40
CA GLY A 105 -1.76 -12.99 -12.27
C GLY A 105 -0.56 -12.75 -11.35
N ARG A 106 0.08 -11.58 -11.43
CA ARG A 106 1.29 -11.25 -10.67
C ARG A 106 1.14 -9.98 -9.85
N TYR A 107 1.60 -10.03 -8.61
CA TYR A 107 1.80 -8.90 -7.72
C TYR A 107 3.21 -8.31 -7.88
N HIS A 108 3.48 -7.21 -7.19
CA HIS A 108 4.79 -6.55 -7.24
C HIS A 108 5.91 -7.37 -6.62
N ASP A 109 5.60 -8.24 -5.66
CA ASP A 109 6.53 -9.10 -4.92
C ASP A 109 6.83 -10.43 -5.64
N ASP A 110 6.12 -10.73 -6.75
CA ASP A 110 6.42 -11.84 -7.67
C ASP A 110 7.65 -11.54 -8.54
N VAL A 111 8.82 -11.47 -7.92
CA VAL A 111 10.04 -10.92 -8.52
C VAL A 111 11.01 -11.95 -9.13
N HIS A 112 10.73 -13.26 -9.08
CA HIS A 112 11.65 -14.30 -9.56
C HIS A 112 12.18 -14.02 -10.99
N GLY A 113 11.30 -13.70 -11.93
CA GLY A 113 11.72 -13.37 -13.30
C GLY A 113 12.58 -12.10 -13.39
N LEU A 114 12.32 -11.11 -12.53
CA LEU A 114 13.07 -9.85 -12.51
C LEU A 114 14.47 -9.99 -11.87
N LEU A 115 14.61 -10.93 -10.95
CA LEU A 115 15.87 -11.19 -10.26
C LEU A 115 16.72 -12.21 -11.02
N THR A 116 16.10 -13.14 -11.74
CA THR A 116 16.82 -14.17 -12.49
C THR A 116 17.34 -13.64 -13.83
N ASP A 117 16.58 -12.76 -14.50
CA ASP A 117 16.95 -12.19 -15.78
C ASP A 117 17.59 -10.80 -15.66
N GLY A 118 18.24 -10.34 -16.73
CA GLY A 118 18.75 -8.97 -16.83
C GLY A 118 19.91 -8.64 -15.88
N THR A 119 20.12 -7.34 -15.67
CA THR A 119 21.34 -6.85 -14.99
C THR A 119 21.33 -7.15 -13.49
N VAL A 120 20.16 -7.19 -12.85
CA VAL A 120 20.01 -7.59 -11.45
C VAL A 120 20.52 -9.01 -11.25
N GLY A 121 20.07 -9.95 -12.09
CA GLY A 121 20.50 -11.35 -11.99
C GLY A 121 21.98 -11.56 -12.30
N GLU A 122 22.55 -10.76 -13.20
CA GLU A 122 24.00 -10.75 -13.45
C GLU A 122 24.76 -10.33 -12.19
N VAL A 123 24.40 -9.19 -11.58
CA VAL A 123 25.03 -8.69 -10.35
C VAL A 123 24.90 -9.69 -9.20
N LEU A 124 23.72 -10.29 -8.99
CA LEU A 124 23.54 -11.28 -7.93
C LEU A 124 24.51 -12.46 -8.09
N ARG A 125 24.66 -12.98 -9.32
CA ARG A 125 25.56 -14.11 -9.62
C ARG A 125 27.04 -13.73 -9.49
N GLU A 126 27.42 -12.51 -9.85
CA GLU A 126 28.79 -12.00 -9.66
C GLU A 126 29.20 -11.94 -8.18
N HIS A 127 28.22 -11.77 -7.28
CA HIS A 127 28.40 -11.83 -5.82
C HIS A 127 28.14 -13.23 -5.24
N ASP A 128 28.13 -14.28 -6.06
CA ASP A 128 27.84 -15.67 -5.67
C ASP A 128 26.49 -15.86 -4.93
N LEU A 129 25.52 -15.00 -5.23
CA LEU A 129 24.15 -15.09 -4.72
C LEU A 129 23.26 -15.77 -5.76
N ASP A 130 22.42 -16.67 -5.27
CA ASP A 130 21.41 -17.37 -6.08
C ASP A 130 20.17 -16.47 -6.19
N PRO A 131 19.80 -16.00 -7.41
CA PRO A 131 18.68 -15.09 -7.58
C PRO A 131 17.34 -15.62 -7.06
N ASP A 132 17.07 -16.92 -7.26
CA ASP A 132 15.82 -17.52 -6.80
C ASP A 132 15.73 -17.45 -5.27
N ARG A 133 16.84 -17.66 -4.57
CA ARG A 133 16.89 -17.54 -3.10
C ARG A 133 16.72 -16.11 -2.61
N VAL A 134 17.11 -15.12 -3.39
CA VAL A 134 16.86 -13.71 -3.05
C VAL A 134 15.39 -13.37 -3.29
N ALA A 135 14.79 -13.88 -4.37
CA ALA A 135 13.37 -13.72 -4.64
C ALA A 135 12.48 -14.39 -3.57
N ASP A 136 12.84 -15.60 -3.11
CA ASP A 136 12.16 -16.27 -2.00
C ASP A 136 12.15 -15.38 -0.73
N LEU A 137 13.26 -14.71 -0.42
CA LEU A 137 13.34 -13.79 0.73
C LEU A 137 12.50 -12.52 0.54
N VAL A 138 12.39 -12.00 -0.68
CA VAL A 138 11.49 -10.86 -1.00
C VAL A 138 10.04 -11.24 -0.73
N ALA A 139 9.64 -12.46 -1.09
CA ALA A 139 8.31 -13.00 -0.79
C ALA A 139 8.09 -13.36 0.70
N GLY A 140 9.07 -13.08 1.58
CA GLY A 140 9.00 -13.39 3.00
C GLY A 140 9.24 -14.87 3.34
N GLU A 141 9.71 -15.68 2.37
CA GLU A 141 9.90 -17.11 2.58
C GLU A 141 11.14 -17.44 3.40
N GLY A 142 11.03 -18.52 4.17
CA GLY A 142 12.09 -18.99 5.06
C GLY A 142 12.27 -18.13 6.31
N ARG A 143 13.24 -18.53 7.14
CA ARG A 143 13.48 -17.90 8.44
C ARG A 143 13.77 -16.40 8.32
N PHE A 144 14.63 -16.01 7.38
CA PHE A 144 15.11 -14.62 7.27
C PHE A 144 14.27 -13.74 6.34
N GLY A 145 13.39 -14.33 5.52
CA GLY A 145 12.45 -13.55 4.70
C GLY A 145 11.52 -12.70 5.56
N GLN A 146 11.18 -13.17 6.76
CA GLN A 146 10.38 -12.44 7.76
C GLN A 146 10.94 -11.07 8.17
N VAL A 147 12.25 -10.85 8.00
CA VAL A 147 12.88 -9.54 8.25
C VAL A 147 12.51 -8.55 7.15
N VAL A 148 12.34 -9.02 5.91
CA VAL A 148 12.03 -8.19 4.74
C VAL A 148 10.52 -8.06 4.53
N SER A 149 9.76 -9.15 4.70
CA SER A 149 8.31 -9.22 4.51
C SER A 149 7.67 -10.06 5.61
N GLY A 150 6.80 -9.45 6.40
CA GLY A 150 6.22 -10.03 7.61
C GLY A 150 5.34 -9.04 8.40
N GLU A 151 5.09 -9.32 9.69
CA GLU A 151 4.33 -8.38 10.54
C GLU A 151 5.23 -7.38 11.29
N LEU A 152 6.50 -7.76 11.48
CA LEU A 152 7.57 -7.01 12.12
C LEU A 152 8.73 -6.77 11.13
N ASP A 153 8.42 -6.67 9.85
CA ASP A 153 9.43 -6.44 8.82
C ASP A 153 9.99 -5.01 8.85
N VAL A 154 11.16 -4.86 8.25
CA VAL A 154 11.83 -3.56 8.13
C VAL A 154 11.24 -2.69 7.02
N ASP A 155 10.51 -3.28 6.07
CA ASP A 155 9.69 -2.56 5.08
C ASP A 155 8.71 -1.61 5.77
N ARG A 156 7.87 -2.17 6.64
CA ARG A 156 6.87 -1.43 7.40
C ARG A 156 7.45 -0.40 8.34
N MET A 157 8.59 -0.72 8.94
CA MET A 157 9.28 0.22 9.81
C MET A 157 9.76 1.44 9.03
N ASP A 158 10.29 1.26 7.80
CA ASP A 158 10.68 2.39 6.96
C ASP A 158 9.46 3.18 6.48
N TYR A 159 8.50 2.54 5.81
CA TYR A 159 7.45 3.31 5.13
C TYR A 159 6.60 4.09 6.12
N LEU A 160 6.30 3.58 7.32
CA LEU A 160 5.48 4.32 8.28
C LEU A 160 6.14 5.65 8.71
N VAL A 161 7.44 5.61 9.01
CA VAL A 161 8.21 6.79 9.42
C VAL A 161 8.42 7.71 8.22
N ARG A 162 8.79 7.15 7.06
CA ARG A 162 9.06 7.90 5.83
C ARG A 162 7.81 8.58 5.30
N ASP A 163 6.68 7.89 5.29
CA ASP A 163 5.39 8.45 4.88
C ASP A 163 4.95 9.56 5.83
N ALA A 164 5.05 9.37 7.14
CA ALA A 164 4.76 10.40 8.12
C ALA A 164 5.65 11.64 7.93
N HIS A 165 6.94 11.44 7.73
CA HIS A 165 7.90 12.51 7.47
C HIS A 165 7.53 13.33 6.22
N HIS A 166 7.26 12.68 5.09
CA HIS A 166 7.00 13.37 3.83
C HIS A 166 5.57 13.90 3.68
N THR A 167 4.59 13.29 4.36
CA THR A 167 3.23 13.85 4.42
C THR A 167 3.10 14.98 5.45
N GLY A 168 4.00 15.05 6.43
CA GLY A 168 3.90 15.95 7.57
C GLY A 168 2.86 15.53 8.61
N VAL A 169 2.32 14.31 8.50
CA VAL A 169 1.35 13.76 9.44
C VAL A 169 2.10 13.12 10.61
N PRO A 170 1.89 13.56 11.86
CA PRO A 170 2.69 13.12 13.01
C PRO A 170 2.32 11.71 13.53
N TYR A 171 1.39 11.02 12.87
CA TYR A 171 0.83 9.79 13.39
C TYR A 171 1.62 8.53 13.04
N GLY A 172 2.57 8.58 12.11
CA GLY A 172 3.44 7.44 11.78
C GLY A 172 4.77 7.41 12.54
N THR A 173 4.94 8.24 13.57
CA THR A 173 6.18 8.28 14.35
C THR A 173 6.27 7.06 15.28
N ILE A 174 7.09 6.08 14.88
CA ILE A 174 7.42 4.89 15.65
C ILE A 174 8.91 4.90 16.06
N ASP A 175 9.23 4.23 17.16
CA ASP A 175 10.62 3.97 17.57
C ASP A 175 11.16 2.76 16.77
N HIS A 176 11.43 2.98 15.48
CA HIS A 176 11.97 1.97 14.58
C HIS A 176 13.32 1.42 15.06
N GLY A 177 14.17 2.27 15.67
CA GLY A 177 15.45 1.84 16.22
C GLY A 177 15.30 0.85 17.37
N ARG A 178 14.32 1.05 18.26
CA ARG A 178 13.98 0.04 19.28
C ARG A 178 13.34 -1.20 18.67
N LEU A 179 12.41 -1.05 17.72
CA LEU A 179 11.81 -2.21 17.04
C LEU A 179 12.88 -3.14 16.45
N VAL A 180 13.82 -2.58 15.68
CA VAL A 180 14.90 -3.33 15.03
C VAL A 180 15.83 -4.00 16.05
N ARG A 181 16.21 -3.28 17.11
CA ARG A 181 17.11 -3.80 18.17
C ARG A 181 16.54 -4.96 18.96
N GLU A 182 15.23 -4.99 19.11
CA GLU A 182 14.53 -5.95 19.95
C GLU A 182 14.00 -7.15 19.13
N LEU A 183 14.32 -7.22 17.83
CA LEU A 183 14.04 -8.39 17.01
C LEU A 183 14.90 -9.58 17.45
N THR A 184 14.27 -10.74 17.58
CA THR A 184 14.95 -12.02 17.84
C THR A 184 14.23 -13.17 17.15
N PHE A 185 14.90 -14.32 17.11
CA PHE A 185 14.33 -15.56 16.57
C PHE A 185 14.12 -16.59 17.67
N VAL A 186 12.87 -17.03 17.85
CA VAL A 186 12.49 -18.13 18.73
C VAL A 186 11.77 -19.18 17.89
N ASP A 187 12.22 -20.43 17.94
CA ASP A 187 11.68 -21.55 17.14
C ASP A 187 11.59 -21.27 15.62
N GLY A 188 12.51 -20.45 15.10
CA GLY A 188 12.55 -20.06 13.68
C GLY A 188 11.63 -18.91 13.31
N GLU A 189 10.92 -18.33 14.26
CA GLU A 189 9.99 -17.23 14.06
C GLU A 189 10.55 -15.91 14.53
N LEU A 190 10.39 -14.86 13.71
CA LEU A 190 10.75 -13.50 14.07
C LEU A 190 9.73 -12.94 15.08
N VAL A 191 10.24 -12.49 16.22
CA VAL A 191 9.46 -11.97 17.34
C VAL A 191 10.17 -10.75 17.96
N LEU A 192 9.43 -9.94 18.71
CA LEU A 192 10.04 -8.96 19.62
C LEU A 192 10.35 -9.59 20.97
N ASP A 193 11.53 -9.30 21.52
CA ASP A 193 11.99 -9.81 22.81
C ASP A 193 11.13 -9.32 23.99
N GLU A 194 11.29 -9.94 25.16
CA GLU A 194 10.48 -9.67 26.35
C GLU A 194 10.47 -8.19 26.73
N GLY A 195 9.30 -7.70 27.16
CA GLY A 195 9.12 -6.29 27.57
C GLY A 195 8.89 -5.30 26.42
N ASN A 196 8.69 -5.78 25.19
CA ASN A 196 8.45 -4.93 24.01
C ASN A 196 7.01 -4.99 23.46
N VAL A 197 6.04 -5.39 24.30
CA VAL A 197 4.61 -5.37 23.92
C VAL A 197 4.17 -3.96 23.50
N GLN A 198 4.51 -2.92 24.27
CA GLN A 198 4.16 -1.53 23.96
C GLN A 198 4.83 -1.02 22.69
N THR A 199 6.05 -1.49 22.41
CA THR A 199 6.76 -1.18 21.16
C THR A 199 5.97 -1.75 19.97
N ALA A 200 5.50 -3.00 20.08
CA ALA A 200 4.64 -3.63 19.08
C ALA A 200 3.28 -2.91 18.93
N GLU A 201 2.66 -2.51 20.04
CA GLU A 201 1.42 -1.73 20.04
C GLU A 201 1.59 -0.37 19.35
N SER A 202 2.73 0.29 19.52
CA SER A 202 3.00 1.59 18.88
C SER A 202 2.93 1.51 17.35
N LEU A 203 3.39 0.39 16.76
CA LEU A 203 3.29 0.12 15.33
C LEU A 203 1.82 0.01 14.88
N LEU A 204 0.99 -0.69 15.67
CA LEU A 204 -0.44 -0.82 15.40
C LEU A 204 -1.16 0.52 15.45
N VAL A 205 -0.88 1.32 16.49
CA VAL A 205 -1.49 2.65 16.66
C VAL A 205 -1.09 3.55 15.50
N ALA A 206 0.20 3.59 15.16
CA ALA A 206 0.70 4.40 14.07
C ALA A 206 -0.01 4.05 12.75
N ARG A 207 -0.11 2.76 12.43
CA ARG A 207 -0.80 2.31 11.21
C ARG A 207 -2.30 2.57 11.25
N ALA A 208 -2.95 2.38 12.40
CA ALA A 208 -4.38 2.65 12.56
C ALA A 208 -4.74 4.13 12.39
N LEU A 209 -3.81 5.05 12.71
CA LEU A 209 -3.98 6.48 12.48
C LEU A 209 -3.57 6.91 11.06
N MET A 210 -2.49 6.34 10.51
CA MET A 210 -2.01 6.63 9.15
C MET A 210 -3.00 6.14 8.08
N ASN A 211 -3.64 4.99 8.27
CA ASN A 211 -4.61 4.42 7.33
C ASN A 211 -5.73 5.38 6.92
N PRO A 212 -6.61 5.85 7.82
CA PRO A 212 -7.68 6.77 7.45
C PRO A 212 -7.16 8.15 7.04
N THR A 213 -6.06 8.60 7.65
CA THR A 213 -5.54 9.97 7.47
C THR A 213 -4.84 10.14 6.12
N VAL A 214 -4.05 9.15 5.71
CA VAL A 214 -3.18 9.23 4.53
C VAL A 214 -3.67 8.28 3.44
N TYR A 215 -3.65 6.97 3.70
CA TYR A 215 -3.83 5.95 2.66
C TYR A 215 -5.27 5.86 2.14
N ASN A 216 -6.25 5.99 3.05
CA ASN A 216 -7.69 5.95 2.78
C ASN A 216 -8.35 7.34 2.82
N HIS A 217 -7.55 8.42 2.79
CA HIS A 217 -8.07 9.77 2.69
C HIS A 217 -9.00 9.89 1.48
N SER A 218 -10.17 10.49 1.64
CA SER A 218 -11.22 10.53 0.61
C SER A 218 -10.72 11.03 -0.75
N VAL A 219 -9.91 12.10 -0.76
CA VAL A 219 -9.32 12.64 -2.00
C VAL A 219 -8.29 11.69 -2.62
N ALA A 220 -7.50 10.97 -1.82
CA ALA A 220 -6.54 9.99 -2.31
C ALA A 220 -7.26 8.77 -2.93
N ARG A 221 -8.36 8.34 -2.32
CA ARG A 221 -9.23 7.30 -2.87
C ARG A 221 -9.88 7.72 -4.19
N ILE A 222 -10.38 8.95 -4.29
CA ILE A 222 -10.94 9.49 -5.54
C ILE A 222 -9.88 9.52 -6.65
N SER A 223 -8.70 10.09 -6.38
CA SER A 223 -7.64 10.17 -7.39
C SER A 223 -7.13 8.79 -7.80
N LYS A 224 -7.01 7.85 -6.85
CA LYS A 224 -6.71 6.44 -7.11
C LYS A 224 -7.74 5.81 -8.05
N ALA A 225 -9.03 6.00 -7.77
CA ALA A 225 -10.11 5.43 -8.56
C ALA A 225 -10.16 6.02 -9.99
N MET A 226 -9.95 7.34 -10.12
CA MET A 226 -9.82 8.00 -11.42
C MET A 226 -8.60 7.51 -12.21
N LEU A 227 -7.45 7.33 -11.55
CA LEU A 227 -6.24 6.80 -12.18
C LEU A 227 -6.44 5.35 -12.65
N ARG A 228 -7.05 4.49 -11.81
CA ARG A 228 -7.41 3.11 -12.18
C ARG A 228 -8.33 3.07 -13.39
N ARG A 229 -9.36 3.93 -13.41
CA ARG A 229 -10.28 4.04 -14.56
C ARG A 229 -9.55 4.44 -15.84
N ALA A 230 -8.63 5.40 -15.76
CA ALA A 230 -7.83 5.84 -16.89
C ALA A 230 -6.89 4.72 -17.37
N ALA A 231 -6.20 4.03 -16.46
CA ALA A 231 -5.32 2.91 -16.79
C ALA A 231 -6.08 1.73 -17.42
N GLU A 232 -7.27 1.38 -16.92
CA GLU A 232 -8.10 0.33 -17.52
C GLU A 232 -8.55 0.72 -18.93
N GLY A 233 -8.96 1.98 -19.13
CA GLY A 233 -9.29 2.49 -20.45
C GLY A 233 -8.11 2.50 -21.44
N LEU A 234 -6.87 2.63 -20.94
CA LEU A 234 -5.66 2.50 -21.75
C LEU A 234 -5.47 1.04 -22.18
N LEU A 235 -5.53 0.10 -21.23
CA LEU A 235 -5.34 -1.33 -21.51
C LEU A 235 -6.43 -1.92 -22.44
N ASP A 236 -7.61 -1.29 -22.49
CA ASP A 236 -8.71 -1.71 -23.36
C ASP A 236 -8.73 -0.96 -24.71
N ALA A 237 -7.83 0.00 -24.92
CA ALA A 237 -7.78 0.74 -26.17
C ALA A 237 -7.15 -0.12 -27.29
N PRO A 238 -7.80 -0.25 -28.45
CA PRO A 238 -7.26 -1.07 -29.55
C PRO A 238 -6.03 -0.42 -30.22
N ASP A 239 -5.85 0.88 -30.06
CA ASP A 239 -4.83 1.68 -30.73
C ASP A 239 -3.57 1.93 -29.87
N THR A 240 -3.36 1.12 -28.83
CA THR A 240 -2.17 1.19 -27.99
C THR A 240 -1.49 -0.17 -27.86
N ASP A 241 -0.15 -0.16 -27.83
CA ASP A 241 0.66 -1.35 -27.58
C ASP A 241 0.87 -1.62 -26.08
N VAL A 242 0.19 -0.88 -25.19
CA VAL A 242 0.34 -1.01 -23.74
C VAL A 242 -0.57 -2.12 -23.22
N ASP A 243 0.01 -3.29 -22.99
CA ASP A 243 -0.63 -4.36 -22.22
C ASP A 243 -0.29 -4.27 -20.72
N ALA A 244 -0.88 -5.17 -19.92
CA ALA A 244 -0.70 -5.14 -18.46
C ALA A 244 0.74 -5.46 -18.02
N ALA A 245 1.45 -6.32 -18.74
CA ALA A 245 2.85 -6.63 -18.46
C ALA A 245 3.77 -5.42 -18.75
N THR A 246 3.52 -4.73 -19.87
CA THR A 246 4.20 -3.48 -20.22
C THR A 246 3.90 -2.40 -19.17
N LEU A 247 2.63 -2.27 -18.75
CA LEU A 247 2.24 -1.34 -17.69
C LEU A 247 2.98 -1.59 -16.37
N GLN A 248 3.19 -2.86 -15.96
CA GLN A 248 3.97 -3.20 -14.76
C GLN A 248 5.43 -2.76 -14.86
N ARG A 249 5.96 -2.56 -16.09
CA ARG A 249 7.35 -2.16 -16.29
C ARG A 249 7.58 -0.67 -16.45
N MET A 250 6.53 0.12 -16.67
CA MET A 250 6.58 1.58 -16.77
C MET A 250 6.99 2.26 -15.45
N ASP A 251 7.49 3.49 -15.55
CA ASP A 251 7.51 4.43 -14.43
C ASP A 251 6.33 5.44 -14.49
N ASP A 252 6.22 6.33 -13.49
CA ASP A 252 5.09 7.28 -13.43
C ASP A 252 5.02 8.16 -14.69
N HIS A 253 6.16 8.54 -15.28
CA HIS A 253 6.22 9.43 -16.43
C HIS A 253 5.72 8.73 -17.69
N ASP A 254 6.17 7.49 -17.91
CA ASP A 254 5.73 6.66 -19.03
C ASP A 254 4.21 6.52 -19.05
N LEU A 255 3.62 6.19 -17.90
CA LEU A 255 2.16 6.05 -17.80
C LEU A 255 1.45 7.37 -18.05
N ILE A 256 1.92 8.48 -17.47
CA ILE A 256 1.32 9.80 -17.69
C ILE A 256 1.31 10.14 -19.18
N VAL A 257 2.41 9.91 -19.89
CA VAL A 257 2.51 10.15 -21.33
C VAL A 257 1.54 9.26 -22.10
N ALA A 258 1.48 7.96 -21.78
CA ALA A 258 0.56 7.02 -22.41
C ALA A 258 -0.92 7.43 -22.22
N LEU A 259 -1.31 7.79 -21.00
CA LEU A 259 -2.66 8.28 -20.69
C LEU A 259 -3.00 9.61 -21.38
N ARG A 260 -2.03 10.50 -21.58
CA ARG A 260 -2.26 11.76 -22.31
C ARG A 260 -2.42 11.53 -23.81
N SER A 261 -1.75 10.54 -24.35
CA SER A 261 -1.66 10.28 -25.79
C SER A 261 -2.79 9.41 -26.31
N CYS A 262 -3.50 8.71 -25.43
CA CYS A 262 -4.67 7.90 -25.77
C CYS A 262 -5.98 8.73 -25.68
N GLU A 263 -6.72 8.84 -26.78
CA GLU A 263 -7.96 9.64 -26.85
C GLU A 263 -8.99 9.23 -25.79
N ARG A 264 -9.14 7.92 -25.54
CA ARG A 264 -10.08 7.36 -24.55
C ARG A 264 -9.79 7.81 -23.12
N THR A 265 -8.53 8.11 -22.79
CA THR A 265 -8.09 8.39 -21.42
C THR A 265 -7.64 9.83 -21.22
N ALA A 266 -7.44 10.58 -22.30
CA ALA A 266 -6.95 11.96 -22.29
C ALA A 266 -7.76 12.91 -21.42
N THR A 267 -9.09 12.73 -21.32
CA THR A 267 -9.94 13.57 -20.46
C THR A 267 -9.68 13.32 -18.97
N LEU A 268 -9.65 12.06 -18.52
CA LEU A 268 -9.33 11.73 -17.12
C LEU A 268 -7.88 12.08 -16.79
N SER A 269 -6.96 11.88 -17.73
CA SER A 269 -5.55 12.27 -17.59
C SER A 269 -5.41 13.78 -17.34
N ARG A 270 -6.05 14.63 -18.15
CA ARG A 270 -6.07 16.09 -17.95
C ARG A 270 -6.70 16.50 -16.62
N ARG A 271 -7.72 15.79 -16.15
CA ARG A 271 -8.35 16.03 -14.85
C ARG A 271 -7.38 15.76 -13.71
N LEU A 272 -6.66 14.64 -13.74
CA LEU A 272 -5.62 14.31 -12.76
C LEU A 272 -4.48 15.34 -12.77
N ASP A 273 -3.97 15.70 -13.95
CA ASP A 273 -2.90 16.70 -14.12
C ASP A 273 -3.24 18.06 -13.49
N ARG A 274 -4.49 18.49 -13.65
CA ARG A 274 -4.97 19.80 -13.17
C ARG A 274 -5.60 19.71 -11.79
N ARG A 275 -5.56 18.53 -11.15
CA ARG A 275 -6.25 18.24 -9.89
C ARG A 275 -7.76 18.58 -9.92
N ASP A 276 -8.38 18.46 -11.09
CA ASP A 276 -9.83 18.54 -11.31
C ASP A 276 -10.48 17.17 -11.02
N LEU A 277 -10.42 16.80 -9.75
CA LEU A 277 -10.89 15.51 -9.25
C LEU A 277 -12.41 15.46 -9.14
N PHE A 278 -12.96 14.27 -9.33
CA PHE A 278 -14.35 13.96 -9.02
C PHE A 278 -14.65 14.27 -7.53
N LYS A 279 -15.93 14.33 -7.20
CA LYS A 279 -16.45 14.57 -5.85
C LYS A 279 -17.26 13.38 -5.40
N ARG A 280 -17.33 13.20 -4.08
CA ARG A 280 -18.18 12.18 -3.44
C ARG A 280 -19.64 12.48 -3.75
N ALA A 281 -20.24 11.65 -4.60
CA ALA A 281 -21.66 11.54 -4.81
C ALA A 281 -22.31 10.70 -3.70
N VAL A 282 -21.61 9.65 -3.25
CA VAL A 282 -21.96 8.88 -2.05
C VAL A 282 -20.72 8.66 -1.18
N TRP A 283 -20.90 8.66 0.14
CA TRP A 283 -19.92 8.26 1.14
C TRP A 283 -20.63 7.57 2.32
N ALA A 284 -20.85 6.25 2.19
CA ALA A 284 -21.70 5.46 3.09
C ALA A 284 -20.87 4.62 4.06
N GLU A 285 -21.37 4.43 5.29
CA GLU A 285 -20.74 3.55 6.27
C GLU A 285 -20.95 2.08 5.88
N ILE A 286 -20.19 1.17 6.50
CA ILE A 286 -20.30 -0.26 6.20
C ILE A 286 -21.66 -0.85 6.60
N ASP A 287 -22.30 -0.29 7.63
CA ASP A 287 -23.60 -0.73 8.13
C ASP A 287 -24.75 -0.34 7.18
N ASP A 288 -24.56 0.73 6.39
CA ASP A 288 -25.55 1.24 5.42
C ASP A 288 -25.48 0.52 4.06
N VAL A 289 -24.52 -0.39 3.89
CA VAL A 289 -24.21 -1.04 2.61
C VAL A 289 -24.61 -2.52 2.68
N PRO A 290 -25.46 -3.01 1.76
CA PRO A 290 -25.80 -4.44 1.72
C PRO A 290 -24.56 -5.32 1.54
N GLY A 291 -24.49 -6.43 2.28
CA GLY A 291 -23.35 -7.36 2.25
C GLY A 291 -22.94 -7.74 0.82
N GLY A 292 -23.90 -8.16 -0.02
CA GLY A 292 -23.63 -8.57 -1.39
C GLY A 292 -22.88 -7.53 -2.26
N ILE A 293 -23.01 -6.24 -1.94
CA ILE A 293 -22.25 -5.17 -2.61
C ILE A 293 -20.77 -5.18 -2.16
N ILE A 294 -20.51 -5.40 -0.87
CA ILE A 294 -19.15 -5.45 -0.29
C ILE A 294 -18.34 -6.62 -0.86
N GLU A 295 -19.02 -7.74 -1.13
CA GLU A 295 -18.38 -8.95 -1.69
C GLU A 295 -18.41 -9.01 -3.23
N SER A 296 -18.86 -7.96 -3.91
CA SER A 296 -18.95 -7.90 -5.38
C SER A 296 -17.58 -7.96 -6.05
N ASP A 297 -17.49 -8.70 -7.15
CA ASP A 297 -16.29 -8.76 -7.98
C ASP A 297 -16.20 -7.56 -8.95
N HIS A 298 -15.10 -7.48 -9.70
CA HIS A 298 -14.85 -6.36 -10.60
C HIS A 298 -15.94 -6.21 -11.67
N GLU A 299 -16.42 -7.30 -12.26
CA GLU A 299 -17.44 -7.25 -13.30
C GLU A 299 -18.78 -6.76 -12.76
N THR A 300 -19.18 -7.24 -11.59
CA THR A 300 -20.37 -6.79 -10.87
C THR A 300 -20.29 -5.31 -10.53
N ILE A 301 -19.15 -4.83 -10.03
CA ILE A 301 -18.94 -3.40 -9.78
C ILE A 301 -19.08 -2.58 -11.07
N ARG A 302 -18.58 -3.09 -12.21
CA ARG A 302 -18.74 -2.43 -13.52
C ARG A 302 -20.19 -2.39 -14.00
N ASP A 303 -20.97 -3.43 -13.75
CA ASP A 303 -22.40 -3.45 -14.05
C ASP A 303 -23.17 -2.44 -13.20
N LEU A 304 -22.88 -2.37 -11.90
CA LEU A 304 -23.49 -1.39 -11.00
C LEU A 304 -23.15 0.05 -11.41
N GLU A 305 -21.92 0.34 -11.82
CA GLU A 305 -21.57 1.66 -12.36
C GLU A 305 -22.41 2.04 -13.59
N ARG A 306 -22.64 1.08 -14.50
CA ARG A 306 -23.49 1.28 -15.69
C ARG A 306 -24.94 1.56 -15.27
N GLU A 307 -25.49 0.74 -14.38
CA GLU A 307 -26.86 0.91 -13.89
C GLU A 307 -27.07 2.25 -13.19
N ILE A 308 -26.10 2.70 -12.36
CA ILE A 308 -26.10 4.03 -11.75
C ILE A 308 -26.09 5.12 -12.81
N SER A 309 -25.25 4.99 -13.84
CA SER A 309 -25.14 5.99 -14.91
C SER A 309 -26.41 6.08 -15.75
N ASP A 310 -27.04 4.95 -16.08
CA ASP A 310 -28.30 4.87 -16.82
C ASP A 310 -29.44 5.49 -16.00
N ARG A 311 -29.54 5.12 -14.72
CA ARG A 311 -30.54 5.66 -13.79
C ARG A 311 -30.38 7.16 -13.55
N ALA A 312 -29.15 7.65 -13.54
CA ALA A 312 -28.84 9.07 -13.39
C ALA A 312 -28.94 9.86 -14.70
N GLU A 313 -29.07 9.19 -15.86
CA GLU A 313 -29.01 9.78 -17.20
C GLU A 313 -27.71 10.58 -17.45
N VAL A 314 -26.57 9.97 -17.16
CA VAL A 314 -25.24 10.56 -17.35
C VAL A 314 -24.31 9.62 -18.11
N ASP A 315 -23.25 10.16 -18.69
CA ASP A 315 -22.20 9.35 -19.31
C ASP A 315 -21.56 8.39 -18.29
N PRO A 316 -21.42 7.07 -18.58
CA PRO A 316 -20.78 6.10 -17.68
C PRO A 316 -19.33 6.44 -17.27
N ALA A 317 -18.62 7.27 -18.07
CA ALA A 317 -17.30 7.77 -17.72
C ALA A 317 -17.31 8.73 -16.51
N ASN A 318 -18.49 9.28 -16.16
CA ASN A 318 -18.68 10.22 -15.06
C ASN A 318 -19.11 9.57 -13.74
N VAL A 319 -19.19 8.24 -13.68
CA VAL A 319 -19.53 7.50 -12.46
C VAL A 319 -18.42 6.51 -12.16
N ILE A 320 -17.87 6.57 -10.95
CA ILE A 320 -16.92 5.58 -10.44
C ILE A 320 -17.42 5.06 -9.08
N LEU A 321 -17.55 3.74 -8.96
CA LEU A 321 -17.90 3.04 -7.72
C LEU A 321 -16.63 2.45 -7.10
N ASP A 322 -16.36 2.79 -5.85
CA ASP A 322 -15.20 2.37 -5.08
C ASP A 322 -15.67 1.64 -3.81
N VAL A 323 -15.57 0.31 -3.86
CA VAL A 323 -15.93 -0.59 -2.76
C VAL A 323 -14.66 -1.25 -2.21
N PRO A 324 -14.14 -0.79 -1.07
CA PRO A 324 -13.00 -1.43 -0.42
C PRO A 324 -13.40 -2.80 0.16
N SER A 325 -12.46 -3.73 0.23
CA SER A 325 -12.65 -4.97 1.00
C SER A 325 -12.94 -4.66 2.48
N ARG A 326 -13.52 -5.64 3.18
CA ARG A 326 -13.74 -5.52 4.63
C ARG A 326 -12.40 -5.24 5.35
N PRO A 327 -12.39 -4.37 6.38
CA PRO A 327 -11.19 -4.13 7.15
C PRO A 327 -10.62 -5.42 7.73
N SER A 328 -9.31 -5.58 7.64
CA SER A 328 -8.56 -6.67 8.25
C SER A 328 -7.42 -6.09 9.09
N MET A 329 -6.97 -6.86 10.08
CA MET A 329 -5.87 -6.46 10.96
C MET A 329 -4.90 -7.63 11.13
N THR A 330 -4.12 -7.91 10.09
CA THR A 330 -3.14 -9.01 10.09
C THR A 330 -2.07 -8.80 11.15
N GLU A 331 -1.78 -7.55 11.49
CA GLU A 331 -0.81 -7.13 12.50
C GLU A 331 -1.19 -7.57 13.92
N SER A 332 -2.47 -7.90 14.16
CA SER A 332 -2.87 -8.56 15.41
C SER A 332 -2.22 -9.94 15.61
N THR A 333 -1.64 -10.50 14.55
CA THR A 333 -0.86 -11.74 14.57
C THR A 333 0.62 -11.53 14.86
N THR A 334 1.07 -10.26 14.97
CA THR A 334 2.42 -9.89 15.43
C THR A 334 2.80 -10.70 16.68
N ARG A 335 4.01 -11.24 16.67
CA ARG A 335 4.50 -12.13 17.72
C ARG A 335 5.44 -11.41 18.66
N VAL A 336 5.18 -11.58 19.95
CA VAL A 336 5.94 -10.97 21.05
C VAL A 336 6.24 -12.03 22.11
N MET A 337 7.39 -11.91 22.77
CA MET A 337 7.75 -12.76 23.91
C MET A 337 7.08 -12.26 25.19
N VAL A 338 6.38 -13.15 25.89
CA VAL A 338 5.73 -12.88 27.18
C VAL A 338 5.91 -14.07 28.11
N ASN A 339 6.62 -13.87 29.22
CA ASN A 339 6.90 -14.91 30.23
C ASN A 339 7.53 -16.18 29.62
N GLY A 340 8.50 -16.02 28.72
CA GLY A 340 9.21 -17.11 28.05
C GLY A 340 8.45 -17.81 26.92
N GLU A 341 7.25 -17.34 26.55
CA GLU A 341 6.43 -17.94 25.49
C GLU A 341 6.12 -16.93 24.37
N ILE A 342 6.07 -17.42 23.13
CA ILE A 342 5.58 -16.64 21.98
C ILE A 342 4.08 -16.45 22.11
N ARG A 343 3.63 -15.19 22.14
CA ARG A 343 2.21 -14.80 22.13
C ARG A 343 1.90 -13.93 20.93
N ARG A 344 0.66 -14.00 20.45
CA ARG A 344 0.14 -13.04 19.46
C ARG A 344 -0.31 -11.77 20.16
N LEU A 345 0.00 -10.62 19.58
CA LEU A 345 -0.30 -9.31 20.16
C LEU A 345 -1.80 -9.11 20.43
N GLY A 346 -2.67 -9.62 19.54
CA GLY A 346 -4.12 -9.58 19.74
C GLY A 346 -4.65 -10.33 20.96
N GLN A 347 -3.88 -11.24 21.56
CA GLN A 347 -4.23 -11.93 22.81
C GLN A 347 -3.70 -11.21 24.05
N GLN A 348 -2.80 -10.24 23.87
CA GLN A 348 -2.09 -9.55 24.95
C GLN A 348 -2.50 -8.08 25.08
N SER A 349 -3.13 -7.52 24.05
CA SER A 349 -3.44 -6.10 23.99
C SER A 349 -4.93 -5.84 23.76
N PRO A 350 -5.66 -5.25 24.73
CA PRO A 350 -7.05 -4.83 24.53
C PRO A 350 -7.18 -3.73 23.47
N LEU A 351 -6.08 -3.02 23.18
CA LEU A 351 -6.02 -1.99 22.15
C LEU A 351 -6.36 -2.56 20.77
N VAL A 352 -5.98 -3.81 20.49
CA VAL A 352 -6.27 -4.46 19.20
C VAL A 352 -7.78 -4.51 18.94
N ALA A 353 -8.60 -4.82 19.94
CA ALA A 353 -10.06 -4.82 19.79
C ALA A 353 -10.60 -3.41 19.51
N ALA A 354 -10.11 -2.40 20.23
CA ALA A 354 -10.50 -1.00 20.03
C ALA A 354 -10.09 -0.49 18.63
N LEU A 355 -8.89 -0.82 18.17
CA LEU A 355 -8.42 -0.43 16.83
C LEU A 355 -9.22 -1.11 15.72
N ARG A 356 -9.65 -2.38 15.90
CA ARG A 356 -10.52 -3.08 14.94
C ARG A 356 -11.88 -2.39 14.82
N ALA A 357 -12.49 -2.02 15.95
CA ALA A 357 -13.73 -1.25 15.95
C ALA A 357 -13.54 0.11 15.25
N GLY A 358 -12.40 0.78 15.48
CA GLY A 358 -12.01 2.00 14.79
C GLY A 358 -11.94 1.83 13.27
N GLN A 359 -11.24 0.81 12.78
CA GLN A 359 -11.14 0.52 11.34
C GLN A 359 -12.51 0.24 10.70
N TYR A 360 -13.37 -0.51 11.39
CA TYR A 360 -14.74 -0.76 10.95
C TYR A 360 -15.53 0.54 10.82
N SER A 361 -15.49 1.39 11.84
CA SER A 361 -16.18 2.69 11.85
C SER A 361 -15.68 3.68 10.80
N GLN A 362 -14.43 3.53 10.33
CA GLN A 362 -13.81 4.40 9.32
C GLN A 362 -13.99 3.87 7.89
N TRP A 363 -14.46 2.63 7.72
CA TRP A 363 -14.70 2.06 6.40
C TRP A 363 -15.80 2.84 5.69
N ARG A 364 -15.61 3.08 4.39
CA ARG A 364 -16.54 3.86 3.57
C ARG A 364 -16.68 3.29 2.16
N LEU A 365 -17.90 3.13 1.68
CA LEU A 365 -18.21 2.95 0.26
C LEU A 365 -18.25 4.32 -0.41
N GLY A 366 -17.59 4.46 -1.56
CA GLY A 366 -17.53 5.72 -2.31
C GLY A 366 -18.18 5.61 -3.68
N VAL A 367 -19.03 6.57 -4.03
CA VAL A 367 -19.42 6.82 -5.43
C VAL A 367 -18.93 8.21 -5.80
N TYR A 368 -18.25 8.32 -6.94
CA TYR A 368 -17.59 9.56 -7.37
C TYR A 368 -18.10 10.03 -8.73
N SER A 369 -18.29 11.34 -8.88
CA SER A 369 -18.70 11.96 -10.14
C SER A 369 -18.16 13.39 -10.28
N PRO A 370 -18.26 14.03 -11.47
CA PRO A 370 -18.09 15.47 -11.60
C PRO A 370 -18.97 16.26 -10.61
N PRO A 371 -18.51 17.44 -10.15
CA PRO A 371 -19.21 18.23 -9.11
C PRO A 371 -20.67 18.56 -9.45
N ASP A 372 -20.94 18.87 -10.72
CA ASP A 372 -22.24 19.25 -11.26
C ASP A 372 -23.23 18.08 -11.37
N LEU A 373 -22.74 16.85 -11.36
CA LEU A 373 -23.55 15.63 -11.47
C LEU A 373 -23.78 14.95 -10.11
N ARG A 374 -23.10 15.41 -9.05
CA ARG A 374 -23.02 14.76 -7.73
C ARG A 374 -24.38 14.37 -7.15
N GLU A 375 -25.34 15.28 -7.17
CA GLU A 375 -26.65 15.06 -6.54
C GLU A 375 -27.49 14.03 -7.32
N ARG A 376 -27.46 14.09 -8.66
CA ARG A 376 -28.16 13.14 -9.53
C ARG A 376 -27.56 11.74 -9.41
N VAL A 377 -26.24 11.64 -9.52
CA VAL A 377 -25.51 10.36 -9.38
C VAL A 377 -25.69 9.78 -7.99
N GLY A 378 -25.64 10.61 -6.94
CA GLY A 378 -25.80 10.16 -5.57
C GLY A 378 -27.17 9.53 -5.31
N ARG A 379 -28.26 10.18 -5.75
CA ARG A 379 -29.62 9.61 -5.63
C ARG A 379 -29.77 8.30 -6.39
N ALA A 380 -29.27 8.25 -7.64
CA ALA A 380 -29.29 7.03 -8.42
C ALA A 380 -28.49 5.90 -7.76
N ALA A 381 -27.34 6.21 -7.17
CA ALA A 381 -26.52 5.24 -6.47
C ALA A 381 -27.19 4.68 -5.21
N VAL A 382 -27.88 5.51 -4.43
CA VAL A 382 -28.66 5.03 -3.27
C VAL A 382 -29.71 4.01 -3.69
N ASP A 383 -30.47 4.33 -4.75
CA ASP A 383 -31.51 3.45 -5.28
C ASP A 383 -30.94 2.14 -5.82
N VAL A 384 -29.89 2.21 -6.65
CA VAL A 384 -29.30 1.04 -7.33
C VAL A 384 -28.57 0.12 -6.36
N LEU A 385 -27.82 0.69 -5.41
CA LEU A 385 -27.03 -0.08 -4.45
C LEU A 385 -27.85 -0.51 -3.24
N GLY A 386 -29.08 -0.01 -3.08
CA GLY A 386 -29.94 -0.30 -1.93
C GLY A 386 -29.35 0.20 -0.62
N LEU A 387 -28.78 1.41 -0.61
CA LEU A 387 -28.13 1.97 0.57
C LEU A 387 -29.16 2.45 1.60
N ASP A 388 -28.96 2.10 2.86
CA ASP A 388 -29.80 2.55 3.96
C ASP A 388 -29.18 3.80 4.62
N ILE A 389 -29.29 4.94 3.95
CA ILE A 389 -28.77 6.21 4.46
C ILE A 389 -29.93 7.16 4.82
N ASP A 390 -29.81 7.86 5.95
CA ASP A 390 -30.78 8.85 6.45
C ASP A 390 -30.79 10.16 5.61
N GLY A 391 -30.95 10.04 4.29
CA GLY A 391 -30.99 11.13 3.32
C GLY A 391 -29.66 11.85 3.06
N ALA A 392 -28.66 11.69 3.93
CA ALA A 392 -27.34 12.30 3.77
C ALA A 392 -26.45 11.46 2.83
N LEU A 393 -26.36 11.87 1.56
CA LEU A 393 -25.51 11.21 0.55
C LEU A 393 -24.02 11.11 0.97
N VAL A 394 -23.53 12.04 1.78
CA VAL A 394 -22.15 12.07 2.27
C VAL A 394 -22.20 12.27 3.77
N SER A 395 -21.93 11.20 4.54
CA SER A 395 -21.80 11.28 5.99
C SER A 395 -20.32 11.32 6.41
N GLU A 396 -19.92 12.39 7.07
CA GLU A 396 -18.57 12.53 7.65
C GLU A 396 -18.51 12.06 9.11
N VAL A 397 -19.67 11.92 9.78
CA VAL A 397 -19.78 11.76 11.23
C VAL A 397 -20.90 10.76 11.54
N ARG A 398 -20.63 9.79 12.43
CA ARG A 398 -21.68 8.98 13.07
C ARG A 398 -22.58 9.89 13.92
N ASP A 399 -23.89 9.76 13.80
CA ASP A 399 -24.83 10.41 14.72
C ASP A 399 -24.74 9.88 16.17
N GLY A 400 -23.92 8.86 16.43
CA GLY A 400 -23.51 8.44 17.77
C GLY A 400 -22.61 7.19 17.76
N LEU A 401 -21.69 7.09 18.71
CA LEU A 401 -21.11 5.82 19.12
C LEU A 401 -21.98 5.30 20.27
N ASP A 402 -22.96 4.44 19.98
CA ASP A 402 -23.68 3.71 21.02
C ASP A 402 -22.80 2.59 21.58
N ALA A 403 -21.66 2.96 22.15
CA ALA A 403 -20.90 2.09 23.04
C ALA A 403 -21.58 2.18 24.41
N THR A 404 -22.44 1.21 24.73
CA THR A 404 -22.95 1.10 26.10
C THR A 404 -21.81 0.68 27.02
N LEU A 405 -21.76 1.25 28.23
CA LEU A 405 -20.77 0.89 29.27
C LEU A 405 -20.73 -0.63 29.54
N ASP A 406 -21.83 -1.32 29.25
CA ASP A 406 -21.98 -2.77 29.38
C ASP A 406 -21.06 -3.57 28.44
N GLN A 407 -20.55 -2.97 27.35
CA GLN A 407 -19.60 -3.62 26.43
C GLN A 407 -18.16 -3.69 26.98
N PHE A 408 -17.89 -3.04 28.12
CA PHE A 408 -16.57 -3.01 28.78
C PHE A 408 -16.57 -3.76 30.12
N VAL A 409 -17.66 -4.46 30.45
CA VAL A 409 -17.79 -5.27 31.66
C VAL A 409 -18.06 -6.71 31.25
N ASP A 410 -17.00 -7.47 30.98
CA ASP A 410 -16.85 -8.89 31.33
C ASP A 410 -15.39 -9.36 31.18
#